data_AF-A0A357MPQ6-F1
#
_entry.id   AF-A0A357MPQ6-F1
#
_cell.length_a   1.000
_cell.length_b   1.000
_cell.length_c   1.000
_cell.angle_alpha   90.00
_cell.angle_beta   90.00
_cell.angle_gamma   90.00
#
_symmetry.space_group_name_H-M   'P 1'
#
loop_
_entity.id
_entity.type
_entity.pdbx_description
1 polymer ?
#
loop_
_entity_poly.entity_id
_entity_poly.type
_entity_poly.pdbx_seq_one_letter_code
_entity_poly.pdbx_strand_id
1 'polypeptide(L)'
;MAQTQARAPAFNILIIGQAGRLQYEALLFAASLRACTPDFPGRLFVAVPQPGPLWGINPAIRDPGVLEMLEALGAEILPFE
;
A
#
# COMPACT_ATOMS: atom_id res chain seq x y z
N MET A 1 34.52 -19.07 -2.08
CA MET A 1 34.25 -17.81 -2.80
C MET A 1 32.79 -17.47 -2.60
N ALA A 2 32.47 -16.45 -1.79
CA ALA A 2 31.10 -15.98 -1.67
C ALA A 2 30.70 -15.31 -2.98
N GLN A 3 29.60 -15.74 -3.60
CA GLN A 3 29.06 -15.09 -4.77
C GLN A 3 28.58 -13.70 -4.35
N THR A 4 29.19 -12.65 -4.87
CA THR A 4 28.62 -11.29 -4.77
C THR A 4 27.25 -11.34 -5.44
N GLN A 5 26.19 -11.44 -4.64
CA GLN A 5 24.83 -11.20 -5.13
C GLN A 5 24.82 -9.76 -5.66
N ALA A 6 24.66 -9.61 -6.97
CA ALA A 6 24.38 -8.31 -7.55
C ALA A 6 23.12 -7.78 -6.86
N ARG A 7 23.23 -6.61 -6.20
CA ARG A 7 22.10 -5.99 -5.50
C ARG A 7 21.03 -5.71 -6.53
N ALA A 8 19.90 -6.41 -6.43
CA ALA A 8 18.77 -6.20 -7.33
C ALA A 8 18.38 -4.71 -7.29
N PRO A 9 18.06 -4.10 -8.44
CA PRO A 9 17.64 -2.70 -8.46
C PRO A 9 16.41 -2.51 -7.56
N ALA A 10 16.33 -1.36 -6.90
CA ALA A 10 15.15 -1.02 -6.11
C ALA A 10 13.91 -0.99 -7.03
N PHE A 11 12.79 -1.47 -6.51
CA PHE A 11 11.51 -1.49 -7.21
C PHE A 11 10.40 -1.02 -6.27
N ASN A 12 9.34 -0.47 -6.85
CA ASN A 12 8.17 -0.05 -6.09
C ASN A 12 7.12 -1.15 -6.08
N ILE A 13 6.28 -1.14 -5.04
CA ILE A 13 5.11 -2.01 -4.91
C ILE A 13 3.87 -1.13 -5.01
N LEU A 14 2.89 -1.53 -5.82
CA LEU A 14 1.57 -0.92 -5.86
C LEU A 14 0.53 -1.98 -5.53
N ILE A 15 -0.31 -1.70 -4.54
CA ILE A 15 -1.48 -2.52 -4.19
C ILE A 15 -2.75 -1.69 -4.32
N ILE A 16 -3.90 -2.36 -4.46
CA ILE A 16 -5.20 -1.69 -4.45
C ILE A 16 -5.78 -1.71 -3.04
N GLY A 17 -6.12 -0.52 -2.52
CA GLY A 17 -6.86 -0.36 -1.28
C GLY A 17 -8.27 0.14 -1.57
N GLN A 18 -9.28 -0.40 -0.88
CA GLN A 18 -10.67 -0.01 -1.05
C GLN A 18 -11.40 -0.09 0.28
N ALA A 19 -12.46 0.69 0.47
CA ALA A 19 -13.36 0.59 1.61
C ALA A 19 -13.81 -0.85 1.91
N GLY A 20 -14.11 -1.12 3.17
CA GLY A 20 -14.56 -2.44 3.62
C GLY A 20 -13.38 -3.33 4.01
N ARG A 21 -13.34 -4.57 3.52
CA ARG A 21 -12.29 -5.53 3.93
C ARG A 21 -10.91 -5.20 3.37
N LEU A 22 -10.84 -4.70 2.13
CA LEU A 22 -9.57 -4.45 1.43
C LEU A 22 -8.69 -3.40 2.12
N GLN A 23 -9.28 -2.40 2.80
CA GLN A 23 -8.51 -1.38 3.53
C GLN A 23 -7.68 -2.02 4.66
N TYR A 24 -8.22 -3.02 5.34
CA TYR A 24 -7.53 -3.72 6.43
C TYR A 24 -6.47 -4.69 5.90
N GLU A 25 -6.70 -5.31 4.74
CA GLU A 25 -5.70 -6.14 4.07
C GLU A 25 -4.54 -5.30 3.55
N ALA A 26 -4.80 -4.12 2.98
CA ALA A 26 -3.76 -3.16 2.59
C ALA A 26 -2.94 -2.70 3.81
N LEU A 27 -3.60 -2.43 4.94
CA LEU A 27 -2.93 -2.09 6.19
C LEU A 27 -2.07 -3.25 6.71
N LEU A 28 -2.59 -4.47 6.70
CA LEU A 28 -1.85 -5.66 7.12
C LEU A 28 -0.63 -5.91 6.22
N PHE A 29 -0.77 -5.69 4.91
CA PHE A 29 0.35 -5.77 3.98
C PHE A 29 1.43 -4.73 4.30
N ALA A 30 1.06 -3.46 4.50
CA ALA A 30 1.99 -2.40 4.85
C ALA A 30 2.73 -2.71 6.16
N ALA A 31 2.01 -3.18 7.18
CA ALA A 31 2.57 -3.57 8.46
C ALA A 31 3.55 -4.75 8.32
N SER A 32 3.16 -5.77 7.56
CA SER A 32 4.00 -6.94 7.29
C SER A 32 5.27 -6.56 6.51
N LEU A 33 5.14 -5.67 5.51
CA LEU A 33 6.29 -5.19 4.75
C LEU A 33 7.30 -4.45 5.65
N ARG A 34 6.82 -3.57 6.54
CA ARG A 34 7.70 -2.87 7.48
C ARG A 34 8.31 -3.80 8.51
N ALA A 35 7.57 -4.81 8.98
CA ALA A 35 8.09 -5.78 9.94
C ALA A 35 9.15 -6.71 9.33
N CYS A 36 8.92 -7.20 8.10
CA CYS A 36 9.81 -8.15 7.44
C CYS A 36 10.98 -7.47 6.72
N THR A 37 10.79 -6.24 6.25
CA THR A 37 11.78 -5.48 5.48
C THR A 37 11.75 -4.00 5.90
N PRO A 38 12.25 -3.65 7.11
CA PRO A 38 12.20 -2.28 7.62
C PRO A 38 12.81 -1.25 6.67
N ASP A 39 13.95 -1.61 6.05
CA ASP A 39 14.71 -0.78 5.12
C ASP A 39 14.39 -1.08 3.65
N PHE A 40 13.15 -1.48 3.33
CA PHE A 40 12.75 -1.74 1.95
C PHE A 40 13.11 -0.53 1.07
N PRO A 41 14.00 -0.69 0.06
CA PRO A 41 14.59 0.45 -0.65
C PRO A 41 13.65 1.11 -1.67
N GLY A 42 12.47 0.53 -1.90
CA GLY A 42 11.43 1.07 -2.76
C GLY A 42 10.27 1.71 -2.01
N ARG A 43 9.31 2.23 -2.76
CA ARG A 43 8.07 2.81 -2.23
C ARG A 43 6.93 1.80 -2.24
N LEU A 44 6.05 1.89 -1.26
CA LEU A 44 4.77 1.19 -1.25
C LEU A 44 3.67 2.20 -1.60
N PHE A 45 2.94 1.95 -2.68
CA PHE A 45 1.76 2.70 -3.07
C PHE A 45 0.50 1.91 -2.77
N VAL A 46 -0.51 2.59 -2.22
CA VAL A 46 -1.87 2.07 -2.05
C VAL A 46 -2.76 2.88 -2.98
N ALA A 47 -3.07 2.31 -4.14
CA ALA A 47 -3.97 2.93 -5.10
C ALA A 47 -5.43 2.73 -4.67
N VAL A 48 -6.19 3.81 -4.57
CA VAL A 48 -7.57 3.81 -4.06
C VAL A 48 -8.54 4.33 -5.13
N PRO A 49 -9.54 3.54 -5.55
CA PRO A 49 -10.51 3.98 -6.52
C PRO A 49 -11.35 5.13 -5.96
N GLN A 50 -11.68 6.09 -6.81
CA GLN A 50 -12.58 7.19 -6.49
C GLN A 50 -14.03 6.83 -6.85
N PRO A 51 -15.01 7.51 -6.24
CA PRO A 51 -16.41 7.36 -6.64
C PRO A 51 -16.61 7.65 -8.13
N GLY A 52 -17.39 6.80 -8.80
CA GLY A 52 -17.66 6.90 -10.22
C GLY A 52 -18.84 6.03 -10.64
N PRO A 53 -19.25 6.08 -11.92
CA PRO A 53 -20.43 5.36 -12.42
C PRO A 53 -20.34 3.83 -12.31
N LEU A 54 -19.13 3.29 -12.11
CA LEU A 54 -18.88 1.85 -11.96
C LEU A 54 -19.13 1.34 -10.53
N TRP A 55 -19.40 2.24 -9.57
CA TRP A 55 -19.49 1.89 -8.15
C TRP A 55 -20.87 2.26 -7.58
N GLY A 56 -21.59 1.26 -7.05
CA GLY A 56 -22.88 1.48 -6.38
C GLY A 56 -22.78 2.12 -4.99
N ILE A 57 -21.58 2.12 -4.40
CA ILE A 57 -21.23 2.77 -3.14
C ILE A 57 -19.87 3.44 -3.28
N ASN A 58 -19.55 4.43 -2.43
CA ASN A 58 -18.23 5.07 -2.45
C ASN A 58 -17.13 4.03 -2.12
N PRO A 59 -16.20 3.73 -3.04
CA PRO A 59 -15.20 2.69 -2.85
C PRO A 59 -13.95 3.22 -2.12
N ALA A 60 -13.80 4.53 -1.93
CA ALA A 60 -12.61 5.11 -1.34
C ALA A 60 -12.46 4.75 0.15
N ILE A 61 -11.23 4.54 0.61
CA ILE A 61 -10.93 4.41 2.04
C ILE A 61 -11.22 5.75 2.73
N ARG A 62 -12.09 5.73 3.75
CA ARG A 62 -12.54 6.93 4.48
C ARG A 62 -12.31 6.86 5.98
N ASP A 63 -11.82 5.73 6.47
CA ASP A 63 -11.51 5.55 7.88
C ASP A 63 -10.20 6.30 8.21
N PRO A 64 -10.24 7.35 9.05
CA PRO A 64 -9.06 8.16 9.34
C PRO A 64 -7.97 7.33 10.03
N GLY A 65 -8.33 6.38 10.89
CA GLY A 65 -7.34 5.53 11.58
C GLY A 65 -6.61 4.61 10.61
N VAL A 66 -7.29 4.12 9.57
CA VAL A 66 -6.63 3.33 8.51
C VAL A 66 -5.70 4.22 7.66
N LEU A 67 -6.15 5.42 7.28
CA LEU A 67 -5.35 6.35 6.48
C LEU A 67 -4.08 6.78 7.23
N GLU A 68 -4.23 7.19 8.49
CA GLU A 68 -3.10 7.57 9.36
C GLU A 68 -2.12 6.41 9.55
N MET A 69 -2.61 5.19 9.78
CA MET A 69 -1.73 4.04 9.97
C MET A 69 -1.01 3.63 8.68
N LEU A 70 -1.65 3.72 7.51
CA LEU A 70 -0.99 3.47 6.23
C LEU A 70 0.16 4.45 6.01
N GLU A 71 -0.07 5.74 6.26
CA GLU A 71 0.96 6.78 6.17
C GLU A 71 2.10 6.52 7.18
N ALA A 72 1.77 6.21 8.43
CA ALA A 72 2.75 5.89 9.47
C ALA A 72 3.62 4.66 9.15
N LEU A 73 3.09 3.72 8.36
CA LEU A 73 3.81 2.54 7.87
C LEU A 73 4.60 2.82 6.57
N GLY A 74 4.66 4.08 6.12
CA GLY A 74 5.40 4.50 4.94
C GLY A 74 4.73 4.13 3.62
N ALA A 75 3.41 3.89 3.63
CA ALA A 75 2.64 3.72 2.41
C ALA A 75 2.13 5.06 1.89
N GLU A 76 2.19 5.24 0.57
CA GLU A 76 1.70 6.43 -0.12
C GLU A 76 0.36 6.13 -0.81
N ILE A 77 -0.65 6.91 -0.49
CA ILE A 77 -2.00 6.70 -1.01
C ILE A 77 -2.17 7.48 -2.32
N LEU A 78 -2.58 6.78 -3.38
CA LEU A 78 -2.78 7.36 -4.71
C LEU A 78 -4.24 7.18 -5.17
N PRO A 79 -5.00 8.24 -5.44
CA PRO A 79 -6.34 8.11 -6.00
C PRO A 79 -6.29 7.73 -7.50
N PHE A 80 -7.28 6.98 -7.98
CA PHE A 80 -7.51 6.74 -9.41
C PHE A 80 -9.02 6.65 -9.74
N GLU A 81 -9.38 6.81 -11.02
CA GLU A 81 -10.78 6.76 -11.51
C GLU A 81 -11.26 5.35 -11.85
#